data_AF-U2LEN2-F1
#
_entry.id   AF-U2LEN2-F1
#
_cell.length_a   1.000
_cell.length_b   1.000
_cell.length_c   1.000
_cell.angle_alpha   90.00
_cell.angle_beta   90.00
_cell.angle_gamma   90.00
#
_symmetry.space_group_name_H-M   'P 1'
#
loop_
_entity.id
_entity.type
_entity.pdbx_description
1 polymer ?
#
loop_
_entity_poly.entity_id
_entity_poly.type
_entity_poly.pdbx_seq_one_letter_code
_entity_poly.pdbx_strand_id
1 'polypeptide(L)'
;GQLEQLAEMALSEAWRFRKPQTECKNTDTPILERYLHMMFRKLSIDYNTGETEYFHVENNCACFHTGLYTRQYQAIYACFERNKKKDTTLKWYFTGFCDAVSSKLRYVEPLPKKPYFPMMQNGVNFNPEWPIRVNAEHILSDPENRERLPKKLLRFKNLPLLLETAVELGRRKTVIEPGLVVPQG
;
A
#
# COMPACT_ATOMS: atom_id res chain seq x y z
N GLY A 1 -10.21 18.67 2.84
CA GLY A 1 -9.77 18.67 1.41
C GLY A 1 -9.51 17.25 0.92
N GLN A 2 -9.23 17.01 -0.37
CA GLN A 2 -8.97 15.63 -0.86
C GLN A 2 -7.69 15.01 -0.28
N LEU A 3 -6.65 15.81 -0.03
CA LEU A 3 -5.42 15.34 0.61
C LEU A 3 -5.63 14.98 2.09
N GLU A 4 -6.51 15.70 2.78
CA GLU A 4 -6.91 15.40 4.16
C GLU A 4 -7.64 14.05 4.25
N GLN A 5 -8.56 13.77 3.31
CA GLN A 5 -9.22 12.46 3.21
C GLN A 5 -8.21 11.32 3.01
N LEU A 6 -7.17 11.54 2.20
CA LEU A 6 -6.10 10.56 2.05
C LEU A 6 -5.28 10.39 3.34
N ALA A 7 -4.94 11.50 4.00
CA ALA A 7 -4.20 11.48 5.25
C ALA A 7 -4.94 10.72 6.37
N GLU A 8 -6.26 10.83 6.43
CA GLU A 8 -7.12 10.11 7.37
C GLU A 8 -7.27 8.62 7.03
N MET A 9 -7.38 8.31 5.73
CA MET A 9 -7.51 6.94 5.23
C MET A 9 -6.21 6.14 5.38
N ALA A 10 -5.07 6.79 5.17
CA ALA A 10 -3.76 6.18 5.25
C ALA A 10 -3.36 5.83 6.69
N LEU A 11 -2.34 4.98 6.82
CA LEU A 11 -1.61 4.81 8.07
C LEU A 11 -1.12 6.18 8.58
N SER A 12 -1.13 6.33 9.90
CA SER A 12 -0.79 7.59 10.55
C SER A 12 0.67 7.93 10.30
N GLU A 13 0.92 9.09 9.71
CA GLU A 13 2.24 9.59 9.34
C GLU A 13 2.39 11.08 9.67
N ALA A 14 3.63 11.52 9.81
CA ALA A 14 3.92 12.94 10.03
C ALA A 14 3.86 13.71 8.71
N TRP A 15 2.67 14.15 8.29
CA TRP A 15 2.45 14.85 7.01
C TRP A 15 2.98 16.30 6.97
N ARG A 16 3.49 16.81 8.09
CA ARG A 16 4.05 18.17 8.24
C ARG A 16 5.54 18.11 8.59
N PHE A 17 6.30 19.06 8.06
CA PHE A 17 7.69 19.24 8.46
C PHE A 17 7.77 19.76 9.90
N ARG A 18 8.65 19.16 10.72
CA ARG A 18 8.89 19.66 12.09
C ARG A 18 9.50 21.06 12.10
N LYS A 19 10.32 21.38 11.10
CA LYS A 19 10.97 22.68 10.90
C LYS A 19 10.90 23.02 9.41
N PRO A 20 9.84 23.71 8.94
CA PRO A 20 9.73 24.09 7.53
C PRO A 20 10.81 25.13 7.21
N GLN A 21 11.65 24.84 6.22
CA GLN A 21 12.66 25.79 5.72
C GLN A 21 12.11 26.75 4.66
N THR A 22 10.94 26.43 4.10
CA THR A 22 10.30 27.19 3.02
C THR A 22 8.81 27.20 3.25
N GLU A 23 8.17 28.35 3.01
CA GLU A 23 6.71 28.44 3.03
C GLU A 23 6.11 27.63 1.88
N CYS A 24 5.24 26.68 2.22
CA CYS A 24 4.44 25.93 1.27
C CYS A 24 3.03 26.49 1.25
N LYS A 25 2.39 26.54 0.07
CA LYS A 25 0.98 26.92 -0.06
C LYS A 25 0.07 26.00 0.73
N ASN A 26 0.38 24.72 0.76
CA ASN A 26 -0.26 23.74 1.60
C ASN A 26 0.50 23.62 2.93
N THR A 27 -0.11 24.10 3.99
CA THR A 27 0.43 24.06 5.35
C THR A 27 -0.02 22.82 6.12
N ASP A 28 -1.08 22.15 5.67
CA ASP A 28 -1.70 21.03 6.37
C ASP A 28 -1.01 19.71 6.08
N THR A 29 -0.77 19.40 4.80
CA THR A 29 -0.18 18.13 4.36
C THR A 29 0.91 18.32 3.28
N PRO A 30 1.90 19.21 3.46
CA PRO A 30 2.90 19.51 2.42
C PRO A 30 3.72 18.29 1.99
N ILE A 31 4.01 17.38 2.91
CA ILE A 31 4.79 16.16 2.61
C ILE A 31 3.96 15.22 1.73
N LEU A 32 2.68 15.02 2.06
CA LEU A 32 1.78 14.15 1.31
C LEU A 32 1.54 14.66 -0.11
N GLU A 33 1.34 15.98 -0.26
CA GLU A 33 1.18 16.60 -1.58
C GLU A 33 2.42 16.36 -2.45
N ARG A 34 3.61 16.66 -1.91
CA ARG A 34 4.87 16.48 -2.63
C ARG A 34 5.09 15.02 -3.02
N TYR A 35 4.80 14.11 -2.09
CA TYR A 35 4.85 12.67 -2.34
C TYR A 35 3.95 12.29 -3.51
N LEU A 36 2.66 12.61 -3.46
CA LEU A 36 1.72 12.27 -4.52
C LEU A 36 2.10 12.85 -5.88
N HIS A 37 2.57 14.11 -5.93
CA HIS A 37 3.07 14.70 -7.16
C HIS A 37 4.27 13.93 -7.73
N MET A 38 5.23 13.55 -6.89
CA MET A 38 6.38 12.76 -7.32
C MET A 38 5.96 11.37 -7.81
N MET A 39 5.06 10.71 -7.08
CA MET A 39 4.51 9.40 -7.44
C MET A 39 3.80 9.45 -8.79
N PHE A 40 2.84 10.36 -8.96
CA PHE A 40 2.09 10.50 -10.20
C PHE A 40 3.00 10.80 -11.39
N ARG A 41 3.97 11.72 -11.21
CA ARG A 41 4.94 12.06 -12.26
C ARG A 41 5.76 10.85 -12.69
N LYS A 42 6.29 10.08 -11.74
CA LYS A 42 7.10 8.88 -12.01
C LYS A 42 6.27 7.85 -12.78
N LEU A 43 5.10 7.49 -12.25
CA LEU A 43 4.21 6.52 -12.89
C LEU A 43 3.74 6.95 -14.28
N SER A 44 3.56 8.26 -14.50
CA SER A 44 3.17 8.78 -15.83
C SER A 44 4.30 8.62 -16.84
N ILE A 45 5.56 8.77 -16.41
CA ILE A 45 6.72 8.50 -17.26
C ILE A 45 6.77 7.01 -17.60
N ASP A 46 6.69 6.14 -16.58
CA ASP A 46 6.75 4.68 -16.75
C ASP A 46 5.66 4.20 -17.74
N TYR A 47 4.43 4.67 -17.57
CA TYR A 47 3.30 4.37 -18.47
C TYR A 47 3.58 4.82 -19.91
N ASN A 48 4.09 6.03 -20.10
CA ASN A 48 4.41 6.57 -21.42
C ASN A 48 5.60 5.85 -22.07
N THR A 49 6.46 5.20 -21.29
CA THR A 49 7.57 4.36 -21.79
C THR A 49 7.18 2.90 -22.02
N GLY A 50 5.92 2.53 -21.74
CA GLY A 50 5.36 1.19 -22.04
C GLY A 50 5.07 0.33 -20.80
N GLU A 51 5.44 0.76 -19.59
CA GLU A 51 5.15 0.06 -18.34
C GLU A 51 3.72 0.39 -17.87
N THR A 52 2.73 -0.30 -18.45
CA THR A 52 1.31 0.00 -18.24
C THR A 52 0.71 -0.63 -16.98
N GLU A 53 1.42 -1.53 -16.29
CA GLU A 53 0.92 -2.28 -15.12
C GLU A 53 0.66 -1.42 -13.87
N TYR A 54 1.17 -0.19 -13.83
CA TYR A 54 1.02 0.73 -12.70
C TYR A 54 -0.13 1.73 -12.86
N PHE A 55 -0.75 1.76 -14.04
CA PHE A 55 -1.84 2.67 -14.38
C PHE A 55 -2.92 1.90 -15.13
N HIS A 56 -4.12 1.87 -14.55
CA HIS A 56 -5.29 1.43 -15.28
C HIS A 56 -5.90 2.64 -15.99
N VAL A 57 -6.15 2.52 -17.29
CA VAL A 57 -6.80 3.57 -18.10
C VAL A 57 -7.73 2.89 -19.11
N GLU A 58 -9.02 2.79 -18.78
CA GLU A 58 -10.02 2.22 -19.69
C GLU A 58 -11.34 2.97 -19.64
N ASN A 59 -11.92 3.22 -20.83
CA ASN A 59 -13.26 3.75 -21.09
C ASN A 59 -13.69 4.96 -20.23
N ASN A 60 -14.07 4.71 -18.99
CA ASN A 60 -14.61 5.67 -18.04
C ASN A 60 -13.84 5.76 -16.71
N CYS A 61 -12.87 4.89 -16.46
CA CYS A 61 -12.08 4.84 -15.23
C CYS A 61 -10.59 4.92 -15.54
N ALA A 62 -9.88 5.75 -14.80
CA ALA A 62 -8.44 5.65 -14.69
C ALA A 62 -8.05 5.63 -13.22
N CYS A 63 -7.07 4.82 -12.85
CA CYS A 63 -6.58 4.80 -11.48
C CYS A 63 -5.13 4.31 -11.39
N PHE A 64 -4.47 4.66 -10.29
CA PHE A 64 -3.14 4.16 -9.96
C PHE A 64 -3.00 3.92 -8.46
N HIS A 65 -2.10 3.00 -8.11
CA HIS A 65 -1.77 2.68 -6.72
C HIS A 65 -0.93 3.81 -6.11
N THR A 66 -1.41 4.44 -5.03
CA THR A 66 -0.73 5.61 -4.43
C THR A 66 0.60 5.27 -3.75
N GLY A 67 0.77 4.00 -3.36
CA GLY A 67 1.90 3.53 -2.55
C GLY A 67 1.61 3.55 -1.06
N LEU A 68 0.49 4.16 -0.65
CA LEU A 68 0.00 4.23 0.71
C LEU A 68 -1.02 3.13 1.00
N TYR A 69 -1.19 2.84 2.28
CA TYR A 69 -2.07 1.78 2.76
C TYR A 69 -2.95 2.27 3.89
N THR A 70 -4.12 1.66 4.03
CA THR A 70 -5.03 1.89 5.16
C THR A 70 -4.52 1.24 6.44
N ARG A 71 -5.18 1.54 7.57
CA ARG A 71 -4.91 0.88 8.87
C ARG A 71 -5.06 -0.63 8.84
N GLN A 72 -5.85 -1.16 7.90
CA GLN A 72 -6.06 -2.59 7.67
C GLN A 72 -5.15 -3.16 6.58
N TYR A 73 -4.07 -2.43 6.22
CA TYR A 73 -3.09 -2.86 5.23
C TYR A 73 -3.70 -3.08 3.83
N GLN A 74 -4.76 -2.34 3.48
CA GLN A 74 -5.31 -2.32 2.13
C GLN A 74 -4.65 -1.21 1.31
N ALA A 75 -4.28 -1.51 0.07
CA ALA A 75 -3.73 -0.52 -0.85
C ALA A 75 -4.72 0.62 -1.10
N ILE A 76 -4.22 1.85 -1.17
CA ILE A 76 -5.03 3.03 -1.51
C ILE A 76 -4.74 3.44 -2.96
N TYR A 77 -5.79 3.67 -3.73
CA TYR A 77 -5.77 4.04 -5.14
C TYR A 77 -6.28 5.47 -5.33
N ALA A 78 -5.65 6.21 -6.23
CA ALA A 78 -6.16 7.48 -6.73
C ALA A 78 -7.02 7.20 -7.97
N CYS A 79 -8.27 7.67 -7.95
CA CYS A 79 -9.26 7.38 -8.98
C CYS A 79 -9.64 8.62 -9.79
N PHE A 80 -9.85 8.40 -11.07
CA PHE A 80 -10.22 9.41 -12.05
C PHE A 80 -11.36 8.87 -12.90
N GLU A 81 -12.22 9.79 -13.33
CA GLU A 81 -13.28 9.49 -14.27
C GLU A 81 -13.12 10.31 -15.53
N ARG A 82 -13.70 9.81 -16.61
CA ARG A 82 -13.69 10.52 -17.87
C ARG A 82 -14.49 11.82 -17.74
N ASN A 83 -13.86 12.91 -18.16
CA ASN A 83 -14.49 14.21 -18.14
C ASN A 83 -15.57 14.28 -19.23
N LYS A 84 -16.81 14.60 -18.83
CA LYS A 84 -17.96 14.72 -19.74
C LYS A 84 -18.20 16.15 -20.21
N LYS A 85 -17.49 17.12 -19.64
CA LYS A 85 -17.58 18.52 -20.00
C LYS A 85 -16.98 18.75 -21.39
N LYS A 86 -17.70 19.47 -22.25
CA LYS A 86 -17.28 19.71 -23.65
C LYS A 86 -16.31 20.89 -23.79
N ASP A 87 -16.24 21.74 -22.78
CA ASP A 87 -15.48 23.00 -22.72
C ASP A 87 -14.07 22.86 -22.13
N THR A 88 -13.57 21.62 -21.97
CA THR A 88 -12.27 21.35 -21.36
C THR A 88 -11.42 20.40 -22.20
N THR A 89 -10.12 20.67 -22.22
CA THR A 89 -9.13 19.79 -22.86
C THR A 89 -8.71 18.63 -21.96
N LEU A 90 -9.08 18.67 -20.67
CA LEU A 90 -8.74 17.64 -19.69
C LEU A 90 -9.66 16.43 -19.86
N LYS A 91 -9.10 15.33 -20.40
CA LYS A 91 -9.84 14.07 -20.63
C LYS A 91 -10.30 13.38 -19.35
N TRP A 92 -9.58 13.59 -18.25
CA TRP A 92 -9.81 12.93 -16.97
C TRP A 92 -9.96 13.99 -15.87
N TYR A 93 -10.78 13.69 -14.88
CA TYR A 93 -10.87 14.49 -13.67
C TYR A 93 -10.76 13.60 -12.45
N PHE A 94 -10.13 14.12 -11.40
CA PHE A 94 -9.87 13.35 -10.19
C PHE A 94 -11.13 13.25 -9.33
N THR A 95 -11.51 12.04 -8.94
CA THR A 95 -12.75 11.77 -8.17
C THR A 95 -12.48 11.47 -6.71
N GLY A 96 -11.24 11.16 -6.34
CA GLY A 96 -10.83 10.92 -4.96
C GLY A 96 -10.03 9.62 -4.80
N PHE A 97 -9.85 9.24 -3.54
CA PHE A 97 -9.11 8.04 -3.15
C PHE A 97 -10.06 6.92 -2.70
N CYS A 98 -9.67 5.67 -2.89
CA CYS A 98 -10.37 4.53 -2.33
C CYS A 98 -9.44 3.34 -2.07
N ASP A 99 -9.86 2.40 -1.24
CA ASP A 99 -9.14 1.16 -1.01
C ASP A 99 -9.37 0.14 -2.14
N ALA A 100 -8.62 -0.96 -2.10
CA ALA A 100 -8.69 -2.06 -3.06
C ALA A 100 -10.06 -2.75 -3.15
N VAL A 101 -10.91 -2.65 -2.11
CA VAL A 101 -12.22 -3.33 -2.04
C VAL A 101 -13.40 -2.42 -2.38
N SER A 102 -13.11 -1.17 -2.69
CA SER A 102 -14.11 -0.16 -3.08
C SER A 102 -14.89 -0.56 -4.32
N SER A 103 -16.20 -0.30 -4.31
CA SER A 103 -17.07 -0.51 -5.48
C SER A 103 -16.64 0.30 -6.72
N LYS A 104 -15.86 1.39 -6.52
CA LYS A 104 -15.28 2.18 -7.62
C LYS A 104 -14.30 1.38 -8.47
N LEU A 105 -13.66 0.35 -7.90
CA LEU A 105 -12.67 -0.49 -8.57
C LEU A 105 -13.25 -1.84 -9.04
N ARG A 106 -14.58 -2.04 -8.94
CA ARG A 106 -15.24 -3.32 -9.24
C ARG A 106 -14.91 -3.90 -10.63
N TYR A 107 -14.66 -3.03 -11.60
CA TYR A 107 -14.41 -3.42 -13.00
C TYR A 107 -12.95 -3.23 -13.41
N VAL A 108 -12.05 -2.97 -12.45
CA VAL A 108 -10.62 -2.79 -12.70
C VAL A 108 -9.92 -4.11 -12.40
N GLU A 109 -9.57 -4.86 -13.45
CA GLU A 109 -8.88 -6.15 -13.32
C GLU A 109 -7.78 -6.28 -14.41
N PRO A 110 -6.50 -6.47 -14.04
CA PRO A 110 -5.97 -6.46 -12.68
C PRO A 110 -5.94 -5.04 -12.08
N LEU A 111 -5.94 -4.94 -10.75
CA LEU A 111 -5.66 -3.68 -10.06
C LEU A 111 -4.22 -3.19 -10.39
N PRO A 112 -4.00 -1.87 -10.53
CA PRO A 112 -2.67 -1.32 -10.72
C PRO A 112 -1.69 -1.78 -9.66
N LYS A 113 -0.49 -2.19 -10.08
CA LYS A 113 0.54 -2.67 -9.17
C LYS A 113 1.11 -1.55 -8.31
N LYS A 114 1.67 -1.92 -7.16
CA LYS A 114 2.44 -0.99 -6.32
C LYS A 114 3.59 -0.40 -7.14
N PRO A 115 3.81 0.92 -7.08
CA PRO A 115 4.90 1.55 -7.82
C PRO A 115 6.27 0.99 -7.41
N TYR A 116 7.06 0.57 -8.40
CA TYR A 116 8.37 -0.03 -8.17
C TYR A 116 9.49 1.03 -8.12
N PHE A 117 10.30 1.04 -7.06
CA PHE A 117 11.46 1.94 -6.95
C PHE A 117 12.76 1.12 -6.81
N PRO A 118 13.61 1.08 -7.85
CA PRO A 118 14.82 0.24 -7.87
C PRO A 118 15.76 0.47 -6.68
N MET A 119 15.90 1.72 -6.19
CA MET A 119 16.80 2.03 -5.06
C MET A 119 16.40 1.38 -3.73
N MET A 120 15.15 0.93 -3.55
CA MET A 120 14.67 0.41 -2.27
C MET A 120 14.89 -1.10 -2.07
N GLN A 121 15.20 -1.87 -3.12
CA GLN A 121 15.12 -3.35 -3.08
C GLN A 121 16.47 -4.07 -3.18
N ASN A 122 17.59 -3.36 -3.35
CA ASN A 122 18.92 -3.98 -3.50
C ASN A 122 19.59 -4.38 -2.16
N GLY A 123 18.84 -4.47 -1.06
CA GLY A 123 19.35 -4.94 0.24
C GLY A 123 19.25 -6.46 0.38
N VAL A 124 20.11 -7.07 1.21
CA VAL A 124 20.05 -8.48 1.65
C VAL A 124 18.87 -8.69 2.61
N ASN A 125 17.67 -8.30 2.18
CA ASN A 125 16.50 -8.14 3.03
C ASN A 125 15.35 -9.01 2.50
N PHE A 126 14.48 -9.44 3.42
CA PHE A 126 13.24 -10.15 3.14
C PHE A 126 12.43 -9.46 2.03
N ASN A 127 12.07 -10.20 0.98
CA ASN A 127 11.16 -9.73 -0.07
C ASN A 127 9.71 -10.07 0.31
N PRO A 128 8.85 -9.07 0.58
CA PRO A 128 7.49 -9.33 1.01
C PRO A 128 6.58 -9.86 -0.08
N GLU A 129 6.97 -9.79 -1.36
CA GLU A 129 6.21 -10.37 -2.47
C GLU A 129 6.32 -11.91 -2.52
N TRP A 130 7.27 -12.50 -1.80
CA TRP A 130 7.41 -13.95 -1.75
C TRP A 130 6.38 -14.60 -0.81
N PRO A 131 5.72 -15.70 -1.24
CA PRO A 131 4.78 -16.41 -0.39
C PRO A 131 5.50 -17.07 0.79
N ILE A 132 4.99 -16.85 2.00
CA ILE A 132 5.47 -17.55 3.19
C ILE A 132 4.68 -18.85 3.37
N ARG A 133 5.38 -19.98 3.37
CA ARG A 133 4.79 -21.30 3.66
C ARG A 133 4.93 -21.59 5.16
N VAL A 134 3.84 -21.44 5.90
CA VAL A 134 3.83 -21.66 7.35
C VAL A 134 3.78 -23.16 7.63
N ASN A 135 4.82 -23.71 8.26
CA ASN A 135 4.79 -25.09 8.75
C ASN A 135 4.10 -25.14 10.13
N ALA A 136 2.78 -24.97 10.13
CA ALA A 136 1.99 -24.87 11.37
C ALA A 136 2.08 -26.15 12.22
N GLU A 137 2.17 -27.32 11.59
CA GLU A 137 2.32 -28.60 12.28
C GLU A 137 3.63 -28.65 13.07
N HIS A 138 4.76 -28.35 12.42
CA HIS A 138 6.05 -28.32 13.10
C HIS A 138 6.11 -27.27 14.22
N ILE A 139 5.50 -26.10 14.01
CA ILE A 139 5.53 -24.99 14.98
C ILE A 139 4.62 -25.27 16.20
N LEU A 140 3.45 -25.89 16.01
CA LEU A 140 2.41 -25.97 17.05
C LEU A 140 2.21 -27.36 17.66
N SER A 141 2.62 -28.43 16.96
CA SER A 141 2.40 -29.81 17.36
C SER A 141 3.63 -30.46 18.02
N ASP A 142 4.83 -29.95 17.75
CA ASP A 142 6.06 -30.40 18.43
C ASP A 142 5.98 -30.07 19.94
N PRO A 143 6.09 -31.08 20.84
CA PRO A 143 6.02 -30.87 22.28
C PRO A 143 6.99 -29.79 22.79
N GLU A 144 8.23 -29.75 22.29
CA GLU A 144 9.24 -28.80 22.77
C GLU A 144 8.88 -27.36 22.37
N ASN A 145 8.41 -27.17 21.13
CA ASN A 145 7.95 -25.86 20.65
C ASN A 145 6.69 -25.41 21.40
N ARG A 146 5.78 -26.34 21.69
CA ARG A 146 4.53 -26.06 22.39
C ARG A 146 4.76 -25.58 23.82
N GLU A 147 5.78 -26.09 24.50
CA GLU A 147 6.16 -25.64 25.85
C GLU A 147 6.69 -24.20 25.88
N ARG A 148 7.32 -23.75 24.78
CA ARG A 148 7.84 -22.37 24.65
C ARG A 148 6.73 -21.33 24.40
N LEU A 149 5.54 -21.76 23.98
CA LEU A 149 4.43 -20.86 23.71
C LEU A 149 3.75 -20.37 25.01
N PRO A 150 3.33 -19.09 25.08
CA PRO A 150 2.56 -18.60 26.21
C PRO A 150 1.30 -19.44 26.46
N LYS A 151 1.13 -19.92 27.71
CA LYS A 151 0.00 -20.80 28.11
C LYS A 151 -1.38 -20.25 27.75
N LYS A 152 -1.53 -18.92 27.65
CA LYS A 152 -2.78 -18.27 27.22
C LYS A 152 -3.15 -18.60 25.77
N LEU A 153 -2.16 -18.74 24.88
CA LEU A 153 -2.37 -19.03 23.46
C LEU A 153 -2.80 -20.48 23.22
N LEU A 154 -2.30 -21.41 24.04
CA LEU A 154 -2.61 -22.84 23.92
C LEU A 154 -4.10 -23.17 24.17
N ARG A 155 -4.87 -22.21 24.70
CA ARG A 155 -6.31 -22.35 24.93
C ARG A 155 -7.15 -22.17 23.66
N PHE A 156 -6.60 -21.54 22.62
CA PHE A 156 -7.33 -21.30 21.38
C PHE A 156 -7.38 -22.57 20.53
N LYS A 157 -8.60 -23.02 20.22
CA LYS A 157 -8.81 -24.22 19.38
C LYS A 157 -8.39 -24.02 17.92
N ASN A 158 -8.36 -22.77 17.46
CA ASN A 158 -8.01 -22.36 16.10
C ASN A 158 -6.58 -21.79 15.98
N LEU A 159 -5.66 -22.22 16.86
CA LEU A 159 -4.29 -21.71 16.90
C LEU A 159 -3.52 -21.78 15.56
N PRO A 160 -3.64 -22.84 14.75
CA PRO A 160 -3.02 -22.87 13.41
C PRO A 160 -3.48 -21.74 12.49
N LEU A 161 -4.80 -21.49 12.43
CA LEU A 161 -5.36 -20.41 11.62
C LEU A 161 -4.92 -19.03 12.11
N LEU A 162 -4.83 -18.84 13.44
CA LEU A 162 -4.33 -17.61 14.03
C LEU A 162 -2.85 -17.37 13.67
N LEU A 163 -2.04 -18.42 13.66
CA LEU A 163 -0.63 -18.34 13.26
C LEU A 163 -0.50 -17.95 11.80
N GLU A 164 -1.22 -18.61 10.89
CA GLU A 164 -1.20 -18.28 9.46
C GLU A 164 -1.62 -16.82 9.21
N THR A 165 -2.71 -16.40 9.85
CA THR A 165 -3.20 -15.02 9.76
C THR A 165 -2.18 -14.02 10.31
N ALA A 166 -1.53 -14.34 11.43
CA ALA A 166 -0.49 -13.48 12.02
C ALA A 166 0.73 -13.35 11.11
N VAL A 167 1.15 -14.44 10.46
CA VAL A 167 2.25 -14.43 9.48
C VAL A 167 1.89 -13.58 8.26
N GLU A 168 0.69 -13.75 7.70
CA GLU A 168 0.24 -12.96 6.55
C GLU A 168 0.12 -11.46 6.90
N LEU A 169 -0.39 -11.13 8.10
CA LEU A 169 -0.40 -9.75 8.60
C LEU A 169 1.03 -9.20 8.74
N GLY A 170 1.97 -10.01 9.25
CA GLY A 170 3.38 -9.66 9.36
C GLY A 170 3.99 -9.36 7.98
N ARG A 171 3.74 -10.22 6.99
CA ARG A 171 4.18 -10.01 5.60
C ARG A 171 3.63 -8.73 5.00
N ARG A 172 2.34 -8.42 5.21
CA ARG A 172 1.75 -7.15 4.73
C ARG A 172 2.38 -5.92 5.39
N LYS A 173 2.75 -6.00 6.67
CA LYS A 173 3.41 -4.91 7.37
C LYS A 173 4.80 -4.59 6.81
N THR A 174 5.59 -5.61 6.47
CA THR A 174 6.95 -5.41 5.95
C THR A 174 6.99 -4.76 4.57
N VAL A 175 5.88 -4.81 3.80
CA VAL A 175 5.70 -4.03 2.56
C VAL A 175 5.76 -2.51 2.80
N ILE A 176 5.38 -2.06 4.01
CA ILE A 176 5.16 -0.66 4.36
C ILE A 176 6.26 -0.14 5.26
N GLU A 177 6.67 -0.97 6.22
CA GLU A 177 7.69 -0.66 7.21
C GLU A 177 8.92 -1.54 6.96
N PRO A 178 9.86 -1.12 6.08
CA PRO A 178 11.07 -1.89 5.81
C PRO A 178 11.91 -2.17 7.06
N GLY A 179 11.81 -1.31 8.09
CA GLY A 179 12.51 -1.48 9.37
C GLY A 179 12.07 -2.68 10.19
N LEU A 180 10.95 -3.34 9.85
CA LEU A 180 10.55 -4.60 10.48
C LEU A 180 11.37 -5.80 9.97
N VAL A 181 12.03 -5.66 8.82
CA VAL A 181 12.85 -6.71 8.24
C VAL A 181 14.23 -6.68 8.88
N VAL A 182 14.60 -7.77 9.53
CA VAL A 182 15.97 -8.00 9.99
C VAL A 182 16.77 -8.58 8.81
N PRO A 183 17.92 -7.99 8.43
CA PRO A 183 18.77 -8.57 7.40
C PRO A 183 19.24 -9.96 7.84
N GLN A 184 19.16 -10.93 6.93
CA GLN A 184 19.75 -12.26 7.17
C GLN A 184 21.19 -12.23 6.67
N GLY A 185 22.14 -12.24 7.60
CA GLY A 185 23.57 -12.34 7.34
C GLY A 185 24.08 -13.77 7.40
#